data_AF-A0A3D5NQX9-F1
#
_entry.id   AF-A0A3D5NQX9-F1
#
_cell.length_a   1.000
_cell.length_b   1.000
_cell.length_c   1.000
_cell.angle_alpha   90.00
_cell.angle_beta   90.00
_cell.angle_gamma   90.00
#
_symmetry.space_group_name_H-M   'P 1'
#
loop_
_entity.id
_entity.type
_entity.pdbx_description
1 polymer ?
#
loop_
_entity_poly.entity_id
_entity_poly.type
_entity_poly.pdbx_seq_one_letter_code
_entity_poly.pdbx_strand_id
1 'polypeptide(L)'
;MKRSLMTLLMVALLVALIIGCSDLGVPIGQVNNDENPNITASNETPDPSAENHVETPVTAAPEDTDIAMSTSQEEGFSKEVRAKTDLDGDGKEDRIILKTRNNPNGDEVSSYLLLVNEEEIGYEGEMIDPLFHVTDINPEDGYREITVSEEGPSNDNLTVFYRYKDTGLSVLGEIQGFLGVFPGSDYKGEVTIPGDGTVETRTRGQMLQTWFYDDVYRLDENDELEKIPKDLYPFETEVTLIKELKTQKSREDASPSYTFQAGEKATLMETDEKEWVSIRNQAGEISWFKVESYMTILGQDSEGYSMDFFEGLSMAD
;
A
#
# COMPACT_ATOMS: atom_id res chain seq x y z
N MET A 1 -50.52 0.77 26.39
CA MET A 1 -50.73 1.60 25.19
C MET A 1 -49.62 2.64 25.09
N LYS A 2 -48.72 2.55 24.09
CA LYS A 2 -47.81 3.61 23.56
C LYS A 2 -46.78 2.96 22.62
N ARG A 3 -47.23 2.48 21.46
CA ARG A 3 -46.43 2.02 20.30
C ARG A 3 -47.24 2.21 19.02
N SER A 4 -47.51 3.46 18.65
CA SER A 4 -47.99 3.87 17.31
C SER A 4 -48.03 5.41 17.26
N LEU A 5 -46.94 6.02 16.81
CA LEU A 5 -46.91 7.45 16.45
C LEU A 5 -45.68 7.82 15.59
N MET A 6 -44.56 7.10 15.75
CA MET A 6 -43.29 7.48 15.12
C MET A 6 -43.13 6.98 13.66
N THR A 7 -43.97 6.06 13.20
CA THR A 7 -43.93 5.49 11.85
C THR A 7 -44.66 6.34 10.80
N LEU A 8 -45.34 7.42 11.20
CA LEU A 8 -46.14 8.26 10.29
C LEU A 8 -45.39 9.51 9.79
N LEU A 9 -44.21 9.83 10.34
CA LEU A 9 -43.47 11.06 10.01
C LEU A 9 -42.52 10.89 8.82
N MET A 10 -42.13 9.65 8.50
CA MET A 10 -41.09 9.36 7.50
C MET A 10 -41.59 9.27 6.04
N VAL A 11 -42.91 9.33 5.81
CA VAL A 11 -43.52 9.23 4.47
C VAL A 11 -43.88 10.61 3.89
N ALA A 12 -43.84 11.68 4.70
CA ALA A 12 -44.25 13.03 4.28
C ALA A 12 -43.12 13.88 3.70
N LEU A 13 -41.85 13.48 3.82
CA LEU A 13 -40.69 14.29 3.39
C LEU A 13 -40.16 13.95 1.97
N LEU A 14 -40.68 12.89 1.33
CA LEU A 14 -40.15 12.37 0.06
C LEU A 14 -40.89 12.86 -1.21
N VAL A 15 -41.76 13.87 -1.09
CA VAL A 15 -42.68 14.29 -2.19
C VAL A 15 -42.68 15.82 -2.42
N ALA A 16 -41.73 16.57 -1.84
CA ALA A 16 -41.80 18.04 -1.78
C ALA A 16 -40.60 18.81 -2.39
N LEU A 17 -39.80 18.18 -3.28
CA LEU A 17 -38.64 18.84 -3.92
C LEU A 17 -38.54 18.58 -5.43
N ILE A 18 -39.68 18.44 -6.11
CA ILE A 18 -39.77 18.48 -7.57
C ILE A 18 -40.82 19.54 -7.96
N ILE A 19 -40.52 20.30 -9.04
CA ILE A 19 -41.35 21.30 -9.75
C ILE A 19 -41.22 22.77 -9.27
N GLY A 20 -40.42 23.52 -10.04
CA GLY A 20 -40.72 24.91 -10.46
C GLY A 20 -39.90 26.03 -9.80
N CYS A 21 -39.49 27.09 -10.52
CA CYS A 21 -39.58 27.38 -11.95
C CYS A 21 -38.75 28.66 -12.27
N SER A 22 -38.09 28.72 -13.45
CA SER A 22 -37.75 29.96 -14.23
C SER A 22 -36.93 31.09 -13.58
N ASP A 23 -36.24 32.00 -14.29
CA ASP A 23 -35.67 32.10 -15.65
C ASP A 23 -34.97 33.49 -15.72
N LEU A 24 -33.73 33.58 -16.19
CA LEU A 24 -33.06 34.85 -16.54
C LEU A 24 -31.96 34.59 -17.59
N GLY A 25 -32.22 34.98 -18.84
CA GLY A 25 -31.27 34.87 -19.96
C GLY A 25 -30.12 35.89 -19.93
N VAL A 26 -28.99 35.60 -20.60
CA VAL A 26 -28.70 35.93 -22.04
C VAL A 26 -27.96 37.30 -22.14
N PRO A 27 -26.86 37.45 -22.92
CA PRO A 27 -26.74 36.96 -24.30
C PRO A 27 -25.45 36.24 -24.76
N ILE A 28 -25.61 35.66 -25.96
CA ILE A 28 -24.65 34.90 -26.77
C ILE A 28 -24.16 35.77 -27.95
N GLY A 29 -22.92 35.54 -28.43
CA GLY A 29 -22.58 35.54 -29.86
C GLY A 29 -21.90 34.20 -30.19
N GLN A 30 -22.28 33.37 -31.17
CA GLN A 30 -22.49 33.59 -32.62
C GLN A 30 -21.19 34.04 -33.33
N VAL A 31 -20.71 33.51 -34.47
CA VAL A 31 -21.23 32.50 -35.46
C VAL A 31 -20.02 32.02 -36.32
N ASN A 32 -19.96 30.91 -37.10
CA ASN A 32 -20.89 29.84 -37.51
C ASN A 32 -20.11 28.49 -37.68
N ASN A 33 -20.80 27.39 -38.03
CA ASN A 33 -20.24 26.26 -38.80
C ASN A 33 -20.35 26.53 -40.32
N ASP A 34 -19.74 25.72 -41.19
CA ASP A 34 -20.43 25.07 -42.34
C ASP A 34 -19.51 24.13 -43.15
N GLU A 35 -19.97 22.88 -43.28
CA GLU A 35 -19.89 21.92 -44.40
C GLU A 35 -18.63 21.77 -45.31
N ASN A 36 -17.88 20.66 -45.12
CA ASN A 36 -17.83 19.41 -45.95
C ASN A 36 -17.93 19.48 -47.52
N PRO A 37 -17.53 18.46 -48.33
CA PRO A 37 -16.46 17.42 -48.26
C PRO A 37 -15.44 17.50 -49.45
N ASN A 38 -14.41 16.64 -49.49
CA ASN A 38 -14.27 15.51 -50.48
C ASN A 38 -12.84 14.90 -50.54
N ILE A 39 -12.77 13.68 -51.08
CA ILE A 39 -11.69 12.69 -51.04
C ILE A 39 -10.61 12.91 -52.12
N THR A 40 -9.34 12.67 -51.79
CA THR A 40 -8.41 11.91 -52.67
C THR A 40 -7.30 11.24 -51.85
N ALA A 41 -6.90 10.03 -52.25
CA ALA A 41 -5.85 9.25 -51.60
C ALA A 41 -4.61 9.13 -52.50
N SER A 42 -3.43 9.12 -51.89
CA SER A 42 -2.19 8.61 -52.51
C SER A 42 -1.22 8.14 -51.43
N ASN A 43 -0.82 6.86 -51.49
CA ASN A 43 0.30 6.33 -50.74
C ASN A 43 1.60 7.03 -51.13
N GLU A 44 2.45 7.33 -50.14
CA GLU A 44 3.90 7.14 -50.25
C GLU A 44 4.54 7.20 -48.84
N THR A 45 5.29 6.17 -48.47
CA THR A 45 6.22 6.18 -47.32
C THR A 45 7.63 6.27 -47.90
N PRO A 46 8.51 7.10 -47.33
CA PRO A 46 9.50 6.52 -46.41
C PRO A 46 9.90 7.42 -45.21
N ASP A 47 9.94 6.81 -44.02
CA ASP A 47 11.06 6.70 -43.05
C ASP A 47 12.00 7.90 -42.71
N PRO A 48 12.75 7.90 -41.59
CA PRO A 48 12.25 8.50 -40.35
C PRO A 48 13.26 9.48 -39.71
N SER A 49 12.83 10.68 -39.31
CA SER A 49 13.50 11.50 -38.26
C SER A 49 12.86 12.89 -38.14
N ALA A 50 12.04 13.10 -37.12
CA ALA A 50 11.83 14.41 -36.50
C ALA A 50 11.08 14.24 -35.18
N GLU A 51 11.59 14.92 -34.16
CA GLU A 51 11.10 15.02 -32.80
C GLU A 51 9.62 15.41 -32.70
N ASN A 52 8.93 14.82 -31.72
CA ASN A 52 7.93 15.49 -30.90
C ASN A 52 7.64 14.61 -29.66
N HIS A 53 8.56 14.65 -28.70
CA HIS A 53 8.24 14.23 -27.34
C HIS A 53 7.27 15.26 -26.76
N VAL A 54 6.04 14.82 -26.47
CA VAL A 54 5.13 15.59 -25.62
C VAL A 54 5.62 15.38 -24.19
N GLU A 55 6.28 16.39 -23.63
CA GLU A 55 6.63 16.42 -22.22
C GLU A 55 5.35 16.56 -21.38
N THR A 56 4.87 15.45 -20.82
CA THR A 56 4.06 15.48 -19.61
C THR A 56 4.90 16.08 -18.48
N PRO A 57 4.36 16.98 -17.63
CA PRO A 57 5.11 17.52 -16.51
C PRO A 57 5.48 16.39 -15.55
N VAL A 58 6.78 16.20 -15.33
CA VAL A 58 7.28 15.35 -14.24
C VAL A 58 7.09 16.14 -12.95
N THR A 59 6.17 15.70 -12.10
CA THR A 59 6.02 16.22 -10.74
C THR A 59 7.35 16.05 -10.01
N ALA A 60 7.86 17.12 -9.39
CA ALA A 60 9.17 17.09 -8.75
C ALA A 60 9.19 16.14 -7.55
N ALA A 61 10.31 15.45 -7.36
CA ALA A 61 10.64 14.78 -6.11
C ALA A 61 10.75 15.83 -4.96
N PRO A 62 10.51 15.43 -3.69
CA PRO A 62 10.54 16.37 -2.58
C PRO A 62 11.90 17.06 -2.40
N GLU A 63 11.87 18.32 -1.97
CA GLU A 63 13.07 19.17 -1.86
C GLU A 63 14.00 18.71 -0.73
N ASP A 64 15.32 18.77 -0.98
CA ASP A 64 16.37 18.52 0.01
C ASP A 64 16.18 19.41 1.25
N THR A 65 15.83 18.80 2.37
CA THR A 65 15.88 19.45 3.68
C THR A 65 17.31 19.37 4.22
N ASP A 66 17.86 20.48 4.75
CA ASP A 66 19.23 20.52 5.30
C ASP A 66 19.37 19.64 6.57
N ILE A 67 19.66 18.34 6.38
CA ILE A 67 19.88 17.38 7.47
C ILE A 67 21.25 17.60 8.12
N ALA A 68 21.25 18.02 9.38
CA ALA A 68 22.45 18.19 10.19
C ALA A 68 22.70 16.94 11.05
N MET A 69 23.79 16.20 10.77
CA MET A 69 24.23 15.07 11.60
C MET A 69 25.23 15.51 12.68
N SER A 70 25.07 15.02 13.90
CA SER A 70 25.98 15.30 15.02
C SER A 70 26.10 14.09 15.94
N THR A 71 27.31 13.77 16.38
CA THR A 71 27.57 12.69 17.34
C THR A 71 27.60 13.22 18.78
N SER A 72 26.41 13.49 19.34
CA SER A 72 26.24 13.83 20.76
C SER A 72 26.22 12.55 21.60
N GLN A 73 27.24 12.31 22.43
CA GLN A 73 27.14 11.32 23.51
C GLN A 73 26.34 11.89 24.69
N GLU A 74 25.02 11.93 24.56
CA GLU A 74 24.15 11.75 25.74
C GLU A 74 24.17 10.27 26.14
N GLU A 75 24.07 9.97 27.44
CA GLU A 75 24.20 8.58 27.92
C GLU A 75 23.14 7.66 27.29
N GLY A 76 23.59 6.71 26.48
CA GLY A 76 22.76 5.65 25.89
C GLY A 76 22.38 5.82 24.42
N PHE A 77 22.72 6.93 23.75
CA PHE A 77 22.47 7.12 22.31
C PHE A 77 23.75 7.01 21.47
N SER A 78 23.65 6.43 20.28
CA SER A 78 24.78 6.16 19.36
C SER A 78 24.91 7.21 18.25
N LYS A 79 23.79 7.73 17.72
CA LYS A 79 23.76 8.80 16.71
C LYS A 79 22.59 9.75 16.96
N GLU A 80 22.77 11.00 16.57
CA GLU A 80 21.73 12.04 16.60
C GLU A 80 21.67 12.77 15.24
N VAL A 81 20.46 12.92 14.72
CA VAL A 81 20.17 13.59 13.45
C VAL A 81 19.11 14.65 13.68
N ARG A 82 19.29 15.83 13.08
CA ARG A 82 18.42 16.99 13.27
C ARG A 82 17.99 17.56 11.92
N ALA A 83 16.74 18.00 11.86
CA ALA A 83 16.23 18.83 10.77
C ALA A 83 15.28 19.90 11.34
N LYS A 84 14.84 20.78 10.46
CA LYS A 84 13.79 21.75 10.72
C LYS A 84 12.89 21.92 9.51
N THR A 85 11.60 22.01 9.74
CA THR A 85 10.59 22.25 8.71
C THR A 85 9.29 22.66 9.42
N ASP A 86 8.36 23.27 8.70
CA ASP A 86 6.98 23.46 9.17
C ASP A 86 6.25 22.12 8.99
N LEU A 87 5.77 21.50 10.07
CA LEU A 87 5.09 20.19 10.05
C LEU A 87 3.56 20.30 10.19
N ASP A 88 3.06 21.34 10.86
CA ASP A 88 1.63 21.52 11.16
C ASP A 88 0.95 22.64 10.36
N GLY A 89 1.72 23.32 9.49
CA GLY A 89 1.23 24.36 8.58
C GLY A 89 1.05 25.73 9.24
N ASP A 90 1.54 25.94 10.46
CA ASP A 90 1.34 27.19 11.20
C ASP A 90 2.27 28.35 10.77
N GLY A 91 3.22 28.07 9.87
CA GLY A 91 4.18 29.04 9.34
C GLY A 91 5.47 29.19 10.16
N LYS A 92 5.74 28.30 11.11
CA LYS A 92 6.98 28.27 11.91
C LYS A 92 7.75 26.97 11.66
N GLU A 93 9.07 27.02 11.89
CA GLU A 93 9.90 25.82 11.85
C GLU A 93 9.75 25.00 13.14
N ASP A 94 9.28 23.77 13.02
CA ASP A 94 9.39 22.74 14.03
C ASP A 94 10.81 22.15 14.05
N ARG A 95 11.24 21.73 15.24
CA ARG A 95 12.55 21.10 15.44
C ARG A 95 12.40 19.59 15.56
N ILE A 96 12.90 18.86 14.58
CA ILE A 96 12.97 17.40 14.56
C ILE A 96 14.33 16.93 15.07
N ILE A 97 14.34 15.96 15.99
CA ILE A 97 15.55 15.27 16.44
C ILE A 97 15.28 13.76 16.49
N LEU A 98 16.04 12.98 15.74
CA LEU A 98 16.08 11.52 15.87
C LEU A 98 17.34 11.13 16.66
N LYS A 99 17.17 10.45 17.80
CA LYS A 99 18.27 9.88 18.60
C LYS A 99 18.18 8.37 18.60
N THR A 100 19.18 7.68 18.05
CA THR A 100 19.16 6.21 17.92
C THR A 100 20.02 5.51 18.97
N ARG A 101 19.73 4.24 19.24
CA ARG A 101 20.52 3.37 20.12
C ARG A 101 20.84 2.05 19.43
N ASN A 102 22.09 1.62 19.54
CA ASN A 102 22.52 0.32 19.05
C ASN A 102 22.05 -0.81 19.99
N ASN A 103 21.86 -1.99 19.42
CA ASN A 103 21.64 -3.23 20.16
C ASN A 103 22.79 -3.45 21.17
N PRO A 104 22.54 -3.76 22.46
CA PRO A 104 23.63 -4.03 23.41
C PRO A 104 24.57 -5.19 23.03
N ASN A 105 24.14 -6.03 22.08
CA ASN A 105 24.86 -7.23 21.62
C ASN A 105 25.38 -7.12 20.16
N GLY A 106 25.24 -5.96 19.50
CA GLY A 106 25.61 -5.78 18.10
C GLY A 106 25.82 -4.30 17.72
N ASP A 107 26.14 -4.03 16.45
CA ASP A 107 26.35 -2.67 15.93
C ASP A 107 25.11 -2.07 15.25
N GLU A 108 24.06 -2.87 15.05
CA GLU A 108 22.77 -2.49 14.46
C GLU A 108 21.96 -1.59 15.40
N VAL A 109 21.14 -0.69 14.84
CA VAL A 109 20.19 0.12 15.62
C VAL A 109 18.97 -0.72 15.97
N SER A 110 18.57 -0.68 17.25
CA SER A 110 17.43 -1.46 17.77
C SER A 110 16.35 -0.61 18.47
N SER A 111 16.58 0.70 18.60
CA SER A 111 15.56 1.64 19.10
C SER A 111 15.92 3.08 18.76
N TYR A 112 14.93 3.96 18.81
CA TYR A 112 15.11 5.40 18.76
C TYR A 112 14.16 6.16 19.67
N LEU A 113 14.50 7.43 19.88
CA LEU A 113 13.63 8.46 20.40
C LEU A 113 13.52 9.54 19.31
N LEU A 114 12.31 9.72 18.79
CA LEU A 114 11.96 10.82 17.89
C LEU A 114 11.40 11.96 18.75
N LEU A 115 11.97 13.16 18.62
CA LEU A 115 11.51 14.36 19.31
C LEU A 115 11.07 15.40 18.27
N VAL A 116 9.89 16.00 18.50
CA VAL A 116 9.38 17.14 17.73
C VAL A 116 9.03 18.25 18.71
N ASN A 117 9.77 19.35 18.64
CA ASN A 117 9.70 20.46 19.60
C ASN A 117 9.92 20.04 21.06
N GLU A 118 8.84 19.89 21.83
CA GLU A 118 8.82 19.43 23.23
C GLU A 118 8.23 18.02 23.39
N GLU A 119 7.61 17.47 22.34
CA GLU A 119 7.03 16.11 22.32
C GLU A 119 8.08 15.07 21.97
N GLU A 120 7.91 13.84 22.49
CA GLU A 120 8.80 12.71 22.23
C GLU A 120 8.03 11.39 22.10
N ILE A 121 8.50 10.52 21.20
CA ILE A 121 8.00 9.14 21.06
C ILE A 121 9.17 8.17 20.89
N GLY A 122 9.12 7.07 21.64
CA GLY A 122 10.11 6.00 21.58
C GLY A 122 9.61 4.84 20.73
N TYR A 123 10.53 4.21 20.00
CA TYR A 123 10.26 3.03 19.17
C TYR A 123 11.36 1.98 19.36
N GLU A 124 11.01 0.70 19.35
CA GLU A 124 11.91 -0.46 19.36
C GLU A 124 11.67 -1.27 18.08
N GLY A 125 12.74 -1.74 17.45
CA GLY A 125 12.70 -2.35 16.12
C GLY A 125 14.01 -3.05 15.74
N GLU A 126 14.17 -3.45 14.48
CA GLU A 126 15.28 -4.29 14.02
C GLU A 126 15.97 -3.72 12.77
N MET A 127 17.25 -3.35 12.90
CA MET A 127 18.06 -2.73 11.82
C MET A 127 17.42 -1.42 11.30
N ILE A 128 17.07 -0.56 12.24
CA ILE A 128 16.52 0.78 11.96
C ILE A 128 17.55 1.65 11.22
N ASP A 129 17.13 2.33 10.15
CA ASP A 129 17.95 3.37 9.52
C ASP A 129 18.14 4.51 10.52
N PRO A 130 19.37 4.91 10.87
CA PRO A 130 19.61 6.05 11.74
C PRO A 130 19.38 7.40 11.05
N LEU A 131 18.38 7.51 10.19
CA LEU A 131 17.91 8.68 9.46
C LEU A 131 16.38 8.74 9.51
N PHE A 132 15.81 9.84 9.04
CA PHE A 132 14.38 9.97 8.82
C PHE A 132 14.15 10.77 7.53
N HIS A 133 12.98 10.61 6.94
CA HIS A 133 12.49 11.51 5.90
C HIS A 133 11.40 12.42 6.46
N VAL A 134 11.30 13.61 5.89
CA VAL A 134 10.07 14.42 5.94
C VAL A 134 9.35 14.18 4.62
N THR A 135 8.05 13.90 4.69
CA THR A 135 7.21 13.63 3.53
C THR A 135 5.86 14.33 3.68
N ASP A 136 5.04 14.23 2.65
CA ASP A 136 3.76 14.92 2.54
C ASP A 136 2.79 13.95 1.85
N ILE A 137 2.00 13.23 2.65
CA ILE A 137 1.04 12.23 2.15
C ILE A 137 -0.12 12.92 1.42
N ASN A 138 -0.47 14.15 1.82
CA ASN A 138 -1.61 14.90 1.29
C ASN A 138 -1.36 16.42 1.33
N PRO A 139 -0.78 17.03 0.28
CA PRO A 139 -0.45 18.45 0.26
C PRO A 139 -1.65 19.40 0.36
N GLU A 140 -2.88 18.88 0.30
CA GLU A 140 -4.11 19.66 0.52
C GLU A 140 -4.50 19.79 2.00
N ASP A 141 -3.98 18.97 2.91
CA ASP A 141 -4.31 19.04 4.35
C ASP A 141 -3.40 19.99 5.15
N GLY A 142 -2.22 20.32 4.62
CA GLY A 142 -1.28 21.29 5.18
C GLY A 142 -0.30 20.72 6.21
N TYR A 143 -0.31 19.42 6.44
CA TYR A 143 0.63 18.74 7.34
C TYR A 143 1.81 18.12 6.58
N ARG A 144 2.86 17.77 7.32
CA ARG A 144 3.96 16.92 6.84
C ARG A 144 4.24 15.82 7.84
N GLU A 145 4.56 14.65 7.30
CA GLU A 145 4.86 13.45 8.07
C GLU A 145 6.37 13.31 8.26
N ILE A 146 6.74 12.67 9.37
CA ILE A 146 8.09 12.15 9.60
C ILE A 146 8.02 10.64 9.42
N THR A 147 8.98 10.06 8.71
CA THR A 147 9.08 8.61 8.57
C THR A 147 10.44 8.09 9.00
N VAL A 148 10.45 6.95 9.68
CA VAL A 148 11.68 6.22 10.00
C VAL A 148 11.54 4.81 9.44
N SER A 149 12.51 4.40 8.62
CA SER A 149 12.55 3.08 7.99
C SER A 149 13.42 2.11 8.81
N GLU A 150 13.15 0.82 8.71
CA GLU A 150 14.02 -0.26 9.18
C GLU A 150 14.08 -1.38 8.13
N GLU A 151 15.22 -2.06 8.04
CA GLU A 151 15.43 -3.13 7.06
C GLU A 151 14.80 -4.46 7.50
N GLY A 152 14.73 -4.71 8.81
CA GLY A 152 14.23 -5.96 9.37
C GLY A 152 15.07 -7.20 8.98
N PRO A 153 15.05 -8.28 9.78
CA PRO A 153 15.66 -9.53 9.35
C PRO A 153 14.99 -10.02 8.05
N SER A 154 15.74 -10.74 7.21
CA SER A 154 15.18 -11.45 6.05
C SER A 154 14.46 -10.58 4.98
N ASN A 155 14.76 -9.29 4.91
CA ASN A 155 14.08 -8.30 4.05
C ASN A 155 12.62 -8.01 4.45
N ASP A 156 12.25 -8.24 5.72
CA ASP A 156 10.97 -7.81 6.28
C ASP A 156 11.01 -6.31 6.63
N ASN A 157 11.28 -5.47 5.62
CA ASN A 157 11.41 -4.02 5.74
C ASN A 157 10.12 -3.39 6.31
N LEU A 158 10.26 -2.33 7.08
CA LEU A 158 9.14 -1.56 7.64
C LEU A 158 9.43 -0.05 7.60
N THR A 159 8.39 0.76 7.41
CA THR A 159 8.44 2.22 7.55
C THR A 159 7.36 2.67 8.52
N VAL A 160 7.77 3.35 9.60
CA VAL A 160 6.86 3.93 10.59
C VAL A 160 6.58 5.37 10.23
N PHE A 161 5.30 5.75 10.20
CA PHE A 161 4.83 7.09 9.86
C PHE A 161 4.37 7.85 11.11
N TYR A 162 4.75 9.11 11.22
CA TYR A 162 4.44 10.01 12.33
C TYR A 162 3.88 11.34 11.84
N ARG A 163 2.95 11.93 12.60
CA ARG A 163 2.44 13.29 12.37
C ARG A 163 2.53 14.13 13.64
N TYR A 164 2.89 15.40 13.47
CA TYR A 164 2.86 16.41 14.52
C TYR A 164 1.68 17.35 14.27
N LYS A 165 0.79 17.50 15.25
CA LYS A 165 -0.48 18.23 15.10
C LYS A 165 -1.02 18.68 16.46
N ASP A 166 -1.52 19.91 16.54
CA ASP A 166 -2.10 20.49 17.77
C ASP A 166 -1.19 20.32 19.02
N THR A 167 0.13 20.46 18.83
CA THR A 167 1.19 20.20 19.83
C THR A 167 1.33 18.76 20.33
N GLY A 168 0.73 17.76 19.67
CA GLY A 168 0.95 16.33 19.92
C GLY A 168 1.72 15.63 18.79
N LEU A 169 2.42 14.54 19.13
CA LEU A 169 3.10 13.66 18.18
C LEU A 169 2.46 12.26 18.22
N SER A 170 1.98 11.76 17.08
CA SER A 170 1.31 10.46 16.96
C SER A 170 1.95 9.57 15.88
N VAL A 171 1.76 8.26 16.01
CA VAL A 171 1.99 7.27 14.93
C VAL A 171 0.74 7.25 14.05
N LEU A 172 0.92 7.38 12.73
CA LEU A 172 -0.14 7.18 11.74
C LEU A 172 -0.28 5.70 11.36
N GLY A 173 0.83 4.97 11.29
CA GLY A 173 0.85 3.56 10.97
C GLY A 173 2.25 2.99 10.73
N GLU A 174 2.30 1.66 10.67
CA GLU A 174 3.48 0.86 10.35
C GLU A 174 3.24 0.13 9.04
N ILE A 175 4.04 0.43 8.02
CA ILE A 175 3.82 0.00 6.63
C ILE A 175 5.00 -0.87 6.19
N GLN A 176 4.76 -2.08 5.68
CA GLN A 176 5.84 -2.91 5.12
C GLN A 176 6.52 -2.21 3.95
N GLY A 177 7.81 -2.48 3.76
CA GLY A 177 8.66 -1.83 2.76
C GLY A 177 9.50 -0.69 3.33
N PHE A 178 10.60 -0.38 2.64
CA PHE A 178 11.50 0.71 3.01
C PHE A 178 11.14 1.99 2.22
N LEU A 179 11.15 3.17 2.87
CA LEU A 179 11.06 4.45 2.15
C LEU A 179 12.45 4.97 1.79
N GLY A 180 12.63 5.37 0.53
CA GLY A 180 13.85 6.05 0.06
C GLY A 180 14.85 5.12 -0.63
N VAL A 181 16.13 5.28 -0.31
CA VAL A 181 17.25 4.49 -0.85
C VAL A 181 17.99 3.86 0.33
N PHE A 182 18.24 2.54 0.28
CA PHE A 182 18.86 1.82 1.38
C PHE A 182 20.29 2.34 1.65
N PRO A 183 20.66 2.62 2.92
CA PRO A 183 21.95 3.18 3.28
C PRO A 183 23.15 2.43 2.68
N GLY A 184 23.96 3.14 1.89
CA GLY A 184 25.16 2.57 1.27
C GLY A 184 24.93 1.74 0.01
N SER A 185 23.72 1.79 -0.58
CA SER A 185 23.37 1.15 -1.85
C SER A 185 22.75 2.13 -2.85
N ASP A 186 22.55 1.67 -4.09
CA ASP A 186 21.71 2.34 -5.11
C ASP A 186 20.29 1.73 -5.18
N TYR A 187 19.91 0.85 -4.23
CA TYR A 187 18.60 0.19 -4.24
C TYR A 187 17.53 1.12 -3.65
N LYS A 188 16.44 1.33 -4.40
CA LYS A 188 15.28 2.10 -3.94
C LYS A 188 14.29 1.15 -3.26
N GLY A 189 13.81 1.53 -2.09
CA GLY A 189 12.74 0.83 -1.38
C GLY A 189 11.37 0.92 -2.03
N GLU A 190 10.47 0.10 -1.50
CA GLU A 190 9.15 -0.20 -2.06
C GLU A 190 8.12 0.89 -1.79
N VAL A 191 8.28 1.64 -0.70
CA VAL A 191 7.29 2.63 -0.27
C VAL A 191 7.30 3.85 -1.21
N THR A 192 6.13 4.23 -1.68
CA THR A 192 5.91 5.39 -2.56
C THR A 192 4.73 6.22 -2.03
N ILE A 193 4.86 7.54 -2.11
CA ILE A 193 3.89 8.49 -1.56
C ILE A 193 3.47 9.41 -2.72
N PRO A 194 2.29 9.19 -3.34
CA PRO A 194 1.86 9.95 -4.53
C PRO A 194 1.42 11.40 -4.24
N GLY A 195 1.14 11.74 -2.98
CA GLY A 195 0.61 13.04 -2.58
C GLY A 195 -0.91 13.19 -2.81
N ASP A 196 -1.67 12.09 -2.76
CA ASP A 196 -3.13 12.06 -2.95
C ASP A 196 -3.89 11.53 -1.71
N GLY A 197 -3.25 11.52 -0.54
CA GLY A 197 -3.77 10.90 0.68
C GLY A 197 -3.48 9.40 0.80
N THR A 198 -2.63 8.84 -0.06
CA THR A 198 -2.26 7.41 -0.02
C THR A 198 -0.76 7.15 0.13
N VAL A 199 -0.46 5.94 0.60
CA VAL A 199 0.89 5.35 0.63
C VAL A 199 0.82 4.01 -0.12
N GLU A 200 1.60 3.86 -1.16
CA GLU A 200 1.73 2.64 -1.96
C GLU A 200 2.96 1.85 -1.48
N THR A 201 2.86 0.52 -1.42
CA THR A 201 3.99 -0.35 -1.06
C THR A 201 3.86 -1.76 -1.62
N ARG A 202 4.81 -2.64 -1.32
CA ARG A 202 4.83 -4.06 -1.65
C ARG A 202 4.91 -4.91 -0.37
N THR A 203 3.85 -5.63 -0.06
CA THR A 203 3.65 -6.43 1.16
C THR A 203 4.02 -7.90 0.93
N ARG A 204 4.63 -8.56 1.93
CA ARG A 204 4.93 -10.01 1.93
C ARG A 204 3.67 -10.83 2.19
N GLY A 205 3.36 -11.75 1.29
CA GLY A 205 2.22 -12.66 1.38
C GLY A 205 2.31 -13.60 2.58
N GLN A 206 1.20 -13.75 3.29
CA GLN A 206 1.10 -14.53 4.54
C GLN A 206 0.52 -15.93 4.30
N MET A 207 0.47 -16.39 3.04
CA MET A 207 -0.09 -17.68 2.67
C MET A 207 0.73 -18.45 1.64
N LEU A 208 0.78 -19.76 1.88
CA LEU A 208 1.25 -20.88 1.06
C LEU A 208 2.75 -20.96 0.75
N GLN A 209 3.38 -19.82 0.46
CA GLN A 209 4.78 -19.69 0.03
C GLN A 209 5.26 -18.24 0.26
N THR A 210 6.53 -17.94 -0.04
CA THR A 210 7.03 -16.56 -0.05
C THR A 210 6.80 -15.90 -1.41
N TRP A 211 5.89 -14.93 -1.42
CA TRP A 211 5.54 -14.06 -2.54
C TRP A 211 5.18 -12.67 -2.00
N PHE A 212 4.91 -11.72 -2.89
CA PHE A 212 4.63 -10.34 -2.53
C PHE A 212 3.55 -9.75 -3.46
N TYR A 213 2.81 -8.78 -2.96
CA TYR A 213 1.79 -8.05 -3.71
C TYR A 213 1.83 -6.55 -3.42
N ASP A 214 1.39 -5.76 -4.38
CA ASP A 214 1.26 -4.32 -4.20
C ASP A 214 0.09 -4.02 -3.26
N ASP A 215 0.27 -3.07 -2.36
CA ASP A 215 -0.73 -2.61 -1.38
C ASP A 215 -0.84 -1.08 -1.40
N VAL A 216 -1.99 -0.59 -0.96
CA VAL A 216 -2.25 0.84 -0.83
C VAL A 216 -2.90 1.07 0.53
N TYR A 217 -2.36 2.03 1.28
CA TYR A 217 -2.89 2.54 2.53
C TYR A 217 -3.42 3.94 2.29
N ARG A 218 -4.45 4.34 3.03
CA ARG A 218 -5.06 5.67 2.95
C ARG A 218 -5.11 6.29 4.34
N LEU A 219 -4.76 7.56 4.42
CA LEU A 219 -4.97 8.35 5.62
C LEU A 219 -6.48 8.57 5.82
N ASP A 220 -6.99 8.19 6.99
CA ASP A 220 -8.41 8.24 7.32
C ASP A 220 -8.83 9.57 8.02
N GLU A 221 -10.06 9.64 8.55
CA GLU A 221 -10.55 10.83 9.25
C GLU A 221 -10.02 11.00 10.69
N ASN A 222 -9.28 10.01 11.21
CA ASN A 222 -8.71 9.96 12.56
C ASN A 222 -7.18 10.17 12.58
N ASP A 223 -6.57 10.48 11.43
CA ASP A 223 -5.12 10.47 11.21
C ASP A 223 -4.51 9.06 11.41
N GLU A 224 -5.14 8.01 10.89
CA GLU A 224 -4.59 6.64 10.83
C GLU A 224 -4.40 6.16 9.37
N LEU A 225 -3.34 5.40 9.07
CA LEU A 225 -3.10 4.80 7.75
C LEU A 225 -3.77 3.42 7.65
N GLU A 226 -5.00 3.39 7.13
CA GLU A 226 -5.74 2.14 6.92
C GLU A 226 -5.41 1.49 5.56
N LYS A 227 -5.12 0.18 5.55
CA LYS A 227 -4.97 -0.62 4.33
C LYS A 227 -6.28 -0.65 3.54
N ILE A 228 -6.25 -0.24 2.28
CA ILE A 228 -7.39 -0.34 1.36
C ILE A 228 -7.65 -1.83 1.09
N PRO A 229 -8.79 -2.40 1.54
CA PRO A 229 -8.98 -3.85 1.52
C PRO A 229 -9.22 -4.36 0.10
N LYS A 230 -8.50 -5.44 -0.25
CA LYS A 230 -8.75 -6.23 -1.47
C LYS A 230 -9.40 -7.56 -1.07
N ASP A 231 -10.29 -8.06 -1.93
CA ASP A 231 -10.96 -9.35 -1.73
C ASP A 231 -10.02 -10.52 -2.04
N LEU A 232 -9.17 -10.36 -3.06
CA LEU A 232 -8.24 -11.36 -3.57
C LEU A 232 -6.93 -10.70 -4.03
N TYR A 233 -5.82 -11.42 -3.83
CA TYR A 233 -4.46 -11.01 -4.11
C TYR A 233 -3.82 -12.02 -5.07
N PRO A 234 -3.49 -11.66 -6.32
CA PRO A 234 -2.94 -12.57 -7.32
C PRO A 234 -1.44 -12.80 -7.13
N PHE A 235 -0.98 -14.02 -7.39
CA PHE A 235 0.44 -14.42 -7.28
C PHE A 235 0.92 -15.47 -8.29
N GLU A 236 0.02 -16.00 -9.14
CA GLU A 236 0.29 -16.82 -10.34
C GLU A 236 1.57 -17.71 -10.30
N THR A 237 1.53 -18.80 -9.54
CA THR A 237 2.66 -19.75 -9.42
C THR A 237 2.35 -21.09 -10.08
N GLU A 238 3.18 -21.52 -11.03
CA GLU A 238 3.11 -22.87 -11.60
C GLU A 238 3.63 -23.92 -10.60
N VAL A 239 2.84 -24.98 -10.38
CA VAL A 239 3.18 -26.09 -9.48
C VAL A 239 2.93 -27.45 -10.11
N THR A 240 3.61 -28.46 -9.59
CA THR A 240 3.29 -29.88 -9.83
C THR A 240 2.78 -30.51 -8.55
N LEU A 241 1.66 -31.24 -8.62
CA LEU A 241 1.05 -31.88 -7.45
C LEU A 241 1.86 -33.10 -7.01
N ILE A 242 2.23 -33.16 -5.73
CA ILE A 242 2.97 -34.29 -5.13
C ILE A 242 2.00 -35.40 -4.68
N LYS A 243 0.80 -35.03 -4.23
CA LYS A 243 -0.29 -35.94 -3.82
C LYS A 243 -1.65 -35.39 -4.27
N GLU A 244 -2.70 -36.17 -4.03
CA GLU A 244 -4.07 -35.74 -4.34
C GLU A 244 -4.44 -34.45 -3.59
N LEU A 245 -5.08 -33.51 -4.29
CA LEU A 245 -5.66 -32.29 -3.72
C LEU A 245 -7.15 -32.20 -4.09
N LYS A 246 -8.02 -32.25 -3.08
CA LYS A 246 -9.47 -32.07 -3.20
C LYS A 246 -9.80 -30.59 -3.08
N THR A 247 -10.63 -30.09 -3.98
CA THR A 247 -11.04 -28.68 -4.04
C THR A 247 -12.56 -28.52 -4.06
N GLN A 248 -13.03 -27.32 -3.77
CA GLN A 248 -14.44 -26.92 -3.84
C GLN A 248 -14.66 -25.84 -4.92
N LYS A 249 -15.91 -25.54 -5.25
CA LYS A 249 -16.25 -24.70 -6.41
C LYS A 249 -15.95 -23.21 -6.22
N SER A 250 -16.20 -22.68 -5.02
CA SER A 250 -15.90 -21.30 -4.64
C SER A 250 -15.64 -21.24 -3.14
N ARG A 251 -15.27 -20.08 -2.59
CA ARG A 251 -15.09 -19.89 -1.14
C ARG A 251 -16.41 -20.11 -0.36
N GLU A 252 -17.56 -19.93 -1.03
CA GLU A 252 -18.91 -19.99 -0.49
C GLU A 252 -19.65 -21.33 -0.80
N ASP A 253 -19.35 -21.98 -1.94
CA ASP A 253 -19.90 -23.30 -2.31
C ASP A 253 -18.89 -24.42 -2.03
N ALA A 254 -19.03 -25.04 -0.87
CA ALA A 254 -18.26 -26.21 -0.41
C ALA A 254 -18.58 -27.51 -1.16
N SER A 255 -19.40 -27.49 -2.21
CA SER A 255 -19.54 -28.63 -3.13
C SER A 255 -18.17 -29.00 -3.73
N PRO A 256 -17.83 -30.29 -3.84
CA PRO A 256 -16.63 -30.71 -4.56
C PRO A 256 -16.56 -30.16 -5.99
N SER A 257 -15.35 -29.78 -6.39
CA SER A 257 -15.02 -29.34 -7.74
C SER A 257 -14.06 -30.35 -8.38
N TYR A 258 -12.85 -29.92 -8.76
CA TYR A 258 -11.81 -30.77 -9.33
C TYR A 258 -11.00 -31.48 -8.23
N THR A 259 -10.51 -32.69 -8.51
CA THR A 259 -9.60 -33.40 -7.61
C THR A 259 -8.30 -33.66 -8.36
N PHE A 260 -7.29 -32.82 -8.14
CA PHE A 260 -6.00 -32.94 -8.79
C PHE A 260 -5.28 -34.20 -8.32
N GLN A 261 -4.69 -34.95 -9.23
CA GLN A 261 -3.90 -36.15 -8.92
C GLN A 261 -2.39 -35.84 -8.84
N ALA A 262 -1.65 -36.74 -8.20
CA ALA A 262 -0.18 -36.66 -8.14
C ALA A 262 0.43 -36.68 -9.56
N GLY A 263 1.37 -35.77 -9.80
CA GLY A 263 2.03 -35.53 -11.09
C GLY A 263 1.30 -34.59 -12.04
N GLU A 264 0.09 -34.11 -11.69
CA GLU A 264 -0.59 -33.07 -12.47
C GLU A 264 0.09 -31.71 -12.31
N LYS A 265 -0.01 -30.88 -13.35
CA LYS A 265 0.43 -29.48 -13.32
C LYS A 265 -0.75 -28.54 -13.15
N ALA A 266 -0.55 -27.50 -12.35
CA ALA A 266 -1.56 -26.47 -12.08
C ALA A 266 -0.91 -25.09 -11.93
N THR A 267 -1.74 -24.05 -11.93
CA THR A 267 -1.34 -22.69 -11.52
C THR A 267 -2.11 -22.33 -10.25
N LEU A 268 -1.39 -21.99 -9.18
CA LEU A 268 -1.94 -21.30 -8.02
C LEU A 268 -2.15 -19.84 -8.41
N MET A 269 -3.36 -19.31 -8.28
CA MET A 269 -3.74 -18.06 -8.93
C MET A 269 -3.70 -16.87 -7.97
N GLU A 270 -4.49 -16.95 -6.90
CA GLU A 270 -4.81 -15.84 -6.00
C GLU A 270 -5.24 -16.37 -4.62
N THR A 271 -5.16 -15.52 -3.60
CA THR A 271 -5.57 -15.81 -2.22
C THR A 271 -6.38 -14.67 -1.60
N ASP A 272 -7.18 -14.95 -0.57
CA ASP A 272 -7.87 -13.93 0.24
C ASP A 272 -7.05 -13.41 1.44
N GLU A 273 -5.80 -13.89 1.58
CA GLU A 273 -4.88 -13.64 2.70
C GLU A 273 -5.45 -14.01 4.09
N LYS A 274 -6.39 -14.97 4.14
CA LYS A 274 -7.01 -15.47 5.38
C LYS A 274 -7.04 -16.99 5.44
N GLU A 275 -7.69 -17.62 4.48
CA GLU A 275 -7.81 -19.08 4.44
C GLU A 275 -7.96 -19.69 3.03
N TRP A 276 -8.20 -18.90 1.99
CA TRP A 276 -8.60 -19.40 0.67
C TRP A 276 -7.55 -19.18 -0.41
N VAL A 277 -7.14 -20.24 -1.10
CA VAL A 277 -6.33 -20.17 -2.31
C VAL A 277 -7.09 -20.77 -3.49
N SER A 278 -7.04 -20.13 -4.66
CA SER A 278 -7.57 -20.68 -5.90
C SER A 278 -6.49 -21.30 -6.79
N ILE A 279 -6.86 -22.35 -7.50
CA ILE A 279 -5.98 -23.17 -8.32
C ILE A 279 -6.65 -23.52 -9.65
N ARG A 280 -5.89 -23.39 -10.74
CA ARG A 280 -6.31 -23.60 -12.12
C ARG A 280 -5.65 -24.84 -12.72
N ASN A 281 -6.44 -25.77 -13.25
CA ASN A 281 -5.92 -26.94 -13.96
C ASN A 281 -5.53 -26.64 -15.43
N GLN A 282 -4.92 -27.59 -16.12
CA GLN A 282 -4.51 -27.42 -17.52
C GLN A 282 -5.66 -27.24 -18.52
N ALA A 283 -6.91 -27.57 -18.13
CA ALA A 283 -8.11 -27.30 -18.93
C ALA A 283 -8.66 -25.87 -18.71
N GLY A 284 -8.09 -25.11 -17.77
CA GLY A 284 -8.52 -23.76 -17.41
C GLY A 284 -9.62 -23.71 -16.34
N GLU A 285 -9.99 -24.84 -15.75
CA GLU A 285 -10.98 -24.90 -14.66
C GLU A 285 -10.35 -24.37 -13.37
N ILE A 286 -11.03 -23.44 -12.70
CA ILE A 286 -10.60 -22.85 -11.43
C ILE A 286 -11.41 -23.47 -10.29
N SER A 287 -10.74 -23.74 -9.18
CA SER A 287 -11.31 -24.30 -7.95
C SER A 287 -10.54 -23.82 -6.72
N TRP A 288 -11.06 -24.07 -5.52
CA TRP A 288 -10.57 -23.46 -4.29
C TRP A 288 -10.23 -24.51 -3.23
N PHE A 289 -9.19 -24.25 -2.44
CA PHE A 289 -8.81 -25.06 -1.28
C PHE A 289 -8.45 -24.18 -0.09
N LYS A 290 -8.46 -24.78 1.11
CA LYS A 290 -8.20 -24.08 2.37
C LYS A 290 -6.75 -24.24 2.83
N VAL A 291 -6.20 -23.16 3.40
CA VAL A 291 -4.89 -23.10 4.04
C VAL A 291 -5.02 -22.42 5.40
N GLU A 292 -4.34 -22.95 6.42
CA GLU A 292 -4.27 -22.38 7.78
C GLU A 292 -2.81 -22.17 8.20
N SER A 293 -2.54 -21.16 9.03
CA SER A 293 -1.23 -20.90 9.64
C SER A 293 -0.09 -20.90 8.61
N TYR A 294 -0.16 -19.99 7.65
CA TYR A 294 0.70 -19.86 6.47
C TYR A 294 0.64 -21.06 5.50
N MET A 295 0.85 -22.31 5.93
CA MET A 295 1.15 -23.43 5.02
C MET A 295 0.34 -24.72 5.20
N THR A 296 -0.53 -24.86 6.19
CA THR A 296 -1.25 -26.13 6.44
C THR A 296 -2.47 -26.26 5.53
N ILE A 297 -2.51 -27.24 4.63
CA ILE A 297 -3.65 -27.47 3.73
C ILE A 297 -4.72 -28.31 4.43
N LEU A 298 -5.94 -27.77 4.47
CA LEU A 298 -7.09 -28.35 5.16
C LEU A 298 -8.06 -29.10 4.23
N GLY A 299 -8.95 -29.89 4.83
CA GLY A 299 -10.06 -30.55 4.11
C GLY A 299 -9.66 -31.77 3.26
N GLN A 300 -8.48 -32.32 3.52
CA GLN A 300 -7.89 -33.45 2.79
C GLN A 300 -7.96 -34.74 3.63
N ASP A 301 -7.83 -35.92 3.02
CA ASP A 301 -7.84 -37.21 3.75
C ASP A 301 -6.63 -37.34 4.71
N SER A 302 -5.55 -36.63 4.41
CA SER A 302 -4.48 -36.29 5.34
C SER A 302 -4.09 -34.84 5.08
N GLU A 303 -4.34 -33.99 6.07
CA GLU A 303 -3.76 -32.66 6.15
C GLU A 303 -2.22 -32.74 6.12
N GLY A 304 -1.59 -31.62 5.78
CA GLY A 304 -0.13 -31.52 5.64
C GLY A 304 0.27 -30.13 5.16
N TYR A 305 1.56 -29.87 5.09
CA TYR A 305 2.07 -28.56 4.67
C TYR A 305 2.03 -28.39 3.16
N SER A 306 2.09 -27.15 2.68
CA SER A 306 2.06 -26.79 1.26
C SER A 306 3.09 -27.58 0.43
N MET A 307 4.30 -27.75 0.98
CA MET A 307 5.38 -28.55 0.41
C MET A 307 5.11 -30.07 0.34
N ASP A 308 4.12 -30.60 1.07
CA ASP A 308 3.68 -31.99 0.92
C ASP A 308 2.75 -32.17 -0.29
N PHE A 309 2.11 -31.09 -0.75
CA PHE A 309 1.14 -31.09 -1.86
C PHE A 309 1.73 -30.55 -3.15
N PHE A 310 2.70 -29.62 -3.10
CA PHE A 310 3.18 -28.89 -4.27
C PHE A 310 4.71 -28.89 -4.39
N GLU A 311 5.19 -29.26 -5.57
CA GLU A 311 6.53 -28.95 -6.07
C GLU A 311 6.46 -27.64 -6.87
N GLY A 312 7.44 -26.74 -6.68
CA GLY A 312 7.54 -25.46 -7.38
C GLY A 312 7.26 -24.21 -6.53
N LEU A 313 6.94 -24.37 -5.24
CA LEU A 313 6.74 -23.23 -4.33
C LEU A 313 8.05 -22.47 -4.04
N SER A 314 7.94 -21.15 -3.95
CA SER A 314 9.01 -20.24 -3.51
C SER A 314 9.09 -20.21 -1.99
N MET A 315 10.19 -20.65 -1.40
CA MET A 315 10.39 -20.58 0.06
C MET A 315 11.67 -19.78 0.32
N ALA A 316 11.52 -18.57 0.84
CA ALA A 316 12.60 -17.79 1.43
C ALA A 316 12.31 -17.62 2.92
N ASP A 317 13.36 -17.74 3.73
CA ASP A 317 13.33 -17.45 5.16
C ASP A 317 13.21 -15.93 5.35
#